data_AF-A0A934EK26-F1
#
_entry.id   AF-A0A934EK26-F1
#
_cell.length_a   1.000
_cell.length_b   1.000
_cell.length_c   1.000
_cell.angle_alpha   90.00
_cell.angle_beta   90.00
_cell.angle_gamma   90.00
#
_symmetry.space_group_name_H-M   'P 1'
#
loop_
_entity.id
_entity.type
_entity.pdbx_description
1 polymer ?
#
loop_
_entity_poly.entity_id
_entity_poly.type
_entity_poly.pdbx_seq_one_letter_code
_entity_poly.pdbx_strand_id
1 'polypeptide(L)'
;MPSSILDRKKLGFSVPMALWLRTDLKSLLCDVLSKDALKTVGYLEYVEIEKLISEHLSGTANHESKLWALINLVLWEQQRRKN
;
A
#
# COMPACT_ATOMS: atom_id res chain seq x y z
N MET A 1 -26.11 30.98 -1.87
CA MET A 1 -25.31 29.74 -1.91
C MET A 1 -23.86 30.13 -2.17
N PRO A 2 -22.87 29.70 -1.38
CA PRO A 2 -21.51 30.20 -1.53
C PRO A 2 -20.84 29.59 -2.77
N SER A 3 -20.20 30.45 -3.54
CA SER A 3 -19.53 30.19 -4.82
C SER A 3 -18.24 29.35 -4.71
N SER A 4 -17.83 28.90 -3.52
CA SER A 4 -16.60 28.13 -3.31
C SER A 4 -16.71 26.64 -3.66
N ILE A 5 -17.90 26.15 -4.04
CA ILE A 5 -18.12 24.74 -4.38
C ILE A 5 -17.90 24.47 -5.88
N LEU A 6 -17.81 25.52 -6.71
CA LEU A 6 -17.81 25.39 -8.17
C LEU A 6 -16.43 25.03 -8.79
N ASP A 7 -15.32 25.30 -8.11
CA ASP A 7 -13.96 25.04 -8.62
C ASP A 7 -13.36 23.70 -8.15
N ARG A 8 -14.18 22.82 -7.55
CA ARG A 8 -13.72 21.47 -7.25
C ARG A 8 -13.70 20.66 -8.55
N LYS A 9 -12.51 20.60 -9.18
CA LYS A 9 -12.18 19.64 -10.26
C LYS A 9 -12.83 18.31 -9.90
N LYS A 10 -13.59 17.69 -10.82
CA LYS A 10 -14.25 16.38 -10.61
C LYS A 10 -13.22 15.39 -10.09
N LEU A 11 -13.08 15.31 -8.77
CA LEU A 11 -12.43 14.24 -8.07
C LEU A 11 -13.43 13.11 -8.25
N GLY A 12 -13.21 12.28 -9.27
CA GLY A 12 -13.86 10.98 -9.30
C GLY A 12 -13.70 10.34 -7.92
N PHE A 13 -14.59 9.42 -7.56
CA PHE A 13 -14.48 8.65 -6.32
C PHE A 13 -13.21 7.77 -6.36
N SER A 14 -12.03 8.39 -6.32
CA SER A 14 -10.75 7.74 -6.21
C SER A 14 -10.69 7.20 -4.80
N VAL A 15 -10.59 5.88 -4.71
CA VAL A 15 -10.35 5.19 -3.44
C VAL A 15 -9.15 5.87 -2.78
N PRO A 16 -9.25 6.35 -1.53
CA PRO A 16 -8.18 7.07 -0.87
C PRO A 16 -7.12 6.07 -0.37
N MET A 17 -6.48 5.36 -1.30
CA MET A 17 -5.60 4.23 -1.00
C MET A 17 -4.40 4.66 -0.15
N ALA A 18 -3.74 5.77 -0.48
CA ALA A 18 -2.69 6.33 0.36
C ALA A 18 -3.14 6.63 1.80
N LEU A 19 -4.39 7.06 2.00
CA LEU A 19 -4.92 7.28 3.35
C LEU A 19 -5.12 5.94 4.05
N TRP A 20 -5.82 5.00 3.39
CA TRP A 20 -6.11 3.69 3.95
C TRP A 20 -4.84 2.90 4.29
N LEU A 21 -3.83 2.89 3.43
CA LEU A 21 -2.54 2.23 3.71
C LEU A 21 -1.81 2.83 4.94
N ARG A 22 -2.07 4.11 5.27
CA ARG A 22 -1.55 4.75 6.48
C ARG A 22 -2.42 4.52 7.71
N THR A 23 -3.71 4.26 7.52
CA THR A 23 -4.70 4.08 8.59
C THR A 23 -5.24 2.65 8.60
N ASP A 24 -6.39 2.42 7.98
CA ASP A 24 -7.24 1.24 8.16
C ASP A 24 -6.59 -0.05 7.63
N LEU A 25 -5.75 0.08 6.60
CA LEU A 25 -5.00 -1.01 5.97
C LEU A 25 -3.54 -1.08 6.44
N LYS A 26 -3.13 -0.27 7.41
CA LYS A 26 -1.74 -0.29 7.90
C LYS A 26 -1.34 -1.66 8.45
N SER A 27 -2.22 -2.31 9.23
CA SER A 27 -1.92 -3.66 9.75
C SER A 27 -1.73 -4.65 8.61
N LEU A 28 -2.68 -4.68 7.67
CA LEU A 28 -2.62 -5.54 6.48
C LEU A 28 -1.31 -5.31 5.70
N LEU A 29 -0.93 -4.05 5.46
CA LEU A 29 0.31 -3.69 4.79
C LEU A 29 1.53 -4.30 5.50
N CYS A 30 1.64 -4.10 6.82
CA CYS A 30 2.75 -4.59 7.62
C CYS A 30 2.79 -6.12 7.71
N ASP A 31 1.62 -6.77 7.79
CA ASP A 31 1.51 -8.23 7.91
C ASP A 31 1.88 -8.92 6.60
N VAL A 32 1.32 -8.44 5.48
CA VAL A 32 1.55 -9.01 4.15
C VAL A 32 2.98 -8.74 3.67
N LEU A 33 3.54 -7.57 3.95
CA LEU A 33 4.91 -7.21 3.57
C LEU A 33 5.92 -7.44 4.71
N SER A 34 5.56 -8.28 5.69
CA SER A 34 6.45 -8.65 6.79
C SER A 34 7.68 -9.41 6.29
N LYS A 35 8.77 -9.34 7.05
CA LYS A 35 10.01 -10.06 6.74
C LYS A 35 9.78 -11.55 6.49
N ASP A 36 8.93 -12.18 7.29
CA ASP A 36 8.65 -13.61 7.14
C ASP A 36 7.77 -13.91 5.94
N ALA A 37 6.77 -13.07 5.64
CA ALA A 37 5.99 -13.20 4.41
C ALA A 37 6.88 -13.05 3.16
N LEU A 38 7.78 -12.07 3.13
CA LEU A 38 8.67 -11.84 1.99
C LEU A 38 9.74 -12.94 1.81
N LYS A 39 10.24 -13.52 2.91
CA LYS A 39 11.12 -14.70 2.85
C LYS A 39 10.46 -15.85 2.10
N THR A 40 9.15 -16.03 2.27
CA THR A 40 8.47 -17.08 1.51
C THR A 40 8.52 -16.78 0.02
N VAL A 41 8.28 -15.53 -0.41
CA VAL A 41 8.32 -15.13 -1.83
C VAL A 41 9.70 -15.34 -2.47
N GLY A 42 10.79 -14.98 -1.77
CA GLY A 42 12.16 -15.39 -2.10
C GLY A 42 12.90 -14.55 -3.15
N TYR A 43 12.25 -13.56 -3.76
CA TYR A 43 12.87 -12.65 -4.74
C TYR A 43 12.61 -11.16 -4.43
N LEU A 44 12.11 -10.85 -3.24
CA LEU A 44 11.84 -9.49 -2.77
C LEU A 44 12.78 -9.13 -1.61
N GLU A 45 13.45 -8.00 -1.74
CA GLU A 45 14.37 -7.49 -0.71
C GLU A 45 13.61 -6.76 0.40
N TYR A 46 13.63 -7.34 1.62
CA TYR A 46 12.90 -6.78 2.76
C TYR A 46 13.35 -5.35 3.11
N VAL A 47 14.65 -5.07 3.05
CA VAL A 47 15.20 -3.76 3.45
C VAL A 47 14.64 -2.63 2.59
N GLU A 48 14.52 -2.85 1.27
CA GLU A 48 13.97 -1.84 0.36
C GLU A 48 12.46 -1.69 0.56
N ILE A 49 11.75 -2.78 0.82
CA ILE A 49 10.30 -2.74 1.09
C ILE A 49 9.99 -2.06 2.42
N GLU A 50 10.77 -2.34 3.47
CA GLU A 50 10.65 -1.68 4.77
C GLU A 50 10.87 -0.17 4.65
N LYS A 51 11.84 0.27 3.83
CA LYS A 51 12.05 1.67 3.53
C LYS A 51 10.84 2.30 2.85
N LEU A 52 10.26 1.65 1.82
CA LEU A 52 9.05 2.13 1.14
C LEU A 52 7.86 2.24 2.10
N ILE A 53 7.69 1.25 2.98
CA ILE A 53 6.64 1.27 4.01
C ILE A 53 6.86 2.45 4.95
N SER A 54 8.08 2.61 5.47
CA SER A 54 8.42 3.68 6.41
C SER A 54 8.18 5.07 5.80
N GLU A 55 8.70 5.33 4.59
CA GLU A 55 8.50 6.60 3.87
C GLU A 55 7.02 6.88 3.58
N HIS A 56 6.22 5.83 3.33
CA HIS A 56 4.79 6.00 3.09
C HIS A 56 4.01 6.31 4.37
N LEU A 57 4.30 5.57 5.45
CA LEU A 57 3.64 5.71 6.74
C LEU A 57 3.99 7.02 7.43
N SER A 58 5.22 7.51 7.28
CA SER A 58 5.64 8.82 7.79
C SER A 58 5.04 9.99 7.00
N GLY A 59 4.51 9.73 5.80
CA GLY A 59 4.09 10.78 4.87
C GLY A 59 5.23 11.45 4.11
N THR A 60 6.47 10.98 4.26
CA THR A 60 7.65 11.49 3.54
C THR A 60 7.48 11.34 2.02
N ALA A 61 6.87 10.24 1.57
CA ALA A 61 6.58 10.01 0.16
C ALA A 61 5.23 9.28 -0.04
N ASN A 62 4.63 9.42 -1.22
CA ASN A 62 3.47 8.61 -1.60
C ASN A 62 3.91 7.40 -2.42
N HIS A 63 3.90 6.22 -1.79
CA HIS A 63 4.19 4.94 -2.44
C HIS A 63 2.94 4.06 -2.60
N GLU A 64 1.73 4.63 -2.57
CA GLU A 64 0.47 3.86 -2.56
C GLU A 64 0.40 2.82 -3.69
N SER A 65 0.80 3.19 -4.91
CA SER A 65 0.71 2.32 -6.07
C SER A 65 1.70 1.15 -5.98
N LYS A 66 2.93 1.41 -5.51
CA LYS A 66 3.96 0.38 -5.34
C LYS A 66 3.59 -0.59 -4.22
N LEU A 67 3.21 -0.06 -3.06
CA LEU A 67 2.83 -0.87 -1.90
C LEU A 67 1.59 -1.71 -2.20
N TRP A 68 0.60 -1.14 -2.90
CA TRP A 68 -0.57 -1.90 -3.33
C TRP A 68 -0.21 -3.03 -4.30
N ALA A 69 0.65 -2.79 -5.28
CA ALA A 69 1.13 -3.83 -6.19
C ALA A 69 1.88 -4.95 -5.45
N LEU A 70 2.73 -4.60 -4.49
CA LEU A 70 3.46 -5.55 -3.65
C LEU A 70 2.52 -6.40 -2.79
N ILE A 71 1.50 -5.81 -2.16
CA ILE A 71 0.49 -6.55 -1.39
C ILE A 71 -0.17 -7.61 -2.26
N ASN A 72 -0.64 -7.22 -3.45
CA ASN A 72 -1.32 -8.14 -4.36
C ASN A 72 -0.39 -9.28 -4.82
N LEU A 73 0.87 -8.96 -5.13
CA LEU A 73 1.87 -9.95 -5.52
C LEU A 73 2.13 -10.98 -4.41
N VAL A 74 2.35 -10.52 -3.18
CA VAL A 74 2.64 -11.41 -2.05
C VAL A 74 1.43 -12.29 -1.73
N LEU A 75 0.22 -11.73 -1.71
CA LEU A 75 -1.01 -12.50 -1.49
C LEU A 75 -1.22 -13.55 -2.58
N TRP A 76 -0.97 -13.21 -3.85
CA TRP A 76 -1.06 -14.14 -4.96
C TRP A 76 -0.06 -15.29 -4.83
N GLU A 77 1.20 -15.00 -4.50
CA GLU A 77 2.22 -16.02 -4.26
C GLU A 77 1.87 -16.95 -3.08
N GLN A 78 1.36 -16.38 -1.99
CA GLN A 78 0.90 -17.16 -0.84
C GLN A 78 -0.25 -18.09 -1.22
N GLN A 79 -1.20 -17.62 -2.03
CA GLN A 79 -2.30 -18.45 -2.51
C GLN A 79 -1.82 -19.52 -3.49
N ARG A 80 -0.89 -19.19 -4.38
CA ARG A 80 -0.31 -20.13 -5.37
C ARG A 80 0.40 -21.31 -4.72
N ARG A 81 1.00 -21.12 -3.55
CA ARG A 81 1.74 -22.16 -2.81
C ARG A 81 0.87 -23.06 -1.93
N LYS A 82 -0.36 -22.63 -1.62
CA LYS A 82 -1.33 -23.44 -0.85
C LYS A 82 -2.03 -24.51 -1.70
N ASN A 83 -1.96 -24.37 -3.02
CA ASN A 83 -2.47 -25.32 -4.01
C ASN A 83 -1.34 -26.20 -4.53
#